data_AF-A0A183KP13-F1
#
_entry.id   AF-A0A183KP13-F1
#
_cell.length_a   1.000
_cell.length_b   1.000
_cell.length_c   1.000
_cell.angle_alpha   90.00
_cell.angle_beta   90.00
_cell.angle_gamma   90.00
#
_symmetry.space_group_name_H-M   'P 1'
#
loop_
_entity.id
_entity.type
_entity.pdbx_description
1 polymer ?
#
loop_
_entity_poly.entity_id
_entity_poly.type
_entity_poly.pdbx_seq_one_letter_code
_entity_poly.pdbx_strand_id
1 'polypeptide(L)'
;MNFYRFPVPVVDRFLFRVPGLGRLLETVGAIKGSVDECVAHLQPGHILKNGKVSQGDVLLISPGGVREALFSDEFYTVMWENRRGFARISLLSGQPIYPMFTENIRETIRIVQFGKGWWRSLYERTRLPLAIFYGYFPVKLRTYIGDPIYPLPNETSDELASRVSIHYY
;
A
#
# COMPACT_ATOMS: atom_id res chain seq x y z
N MET A 1 3.89 -11.84 -27.02
CA MET A 1 3.89 -12.69 -25.81
C MET A 1 3.16 -11.93 -24.72
N ASN A 2 2.03 -12.46 -24.23
CA ASN A 2 1.34 -11.88 -23.07
C ASN A 2 2.11 -12.30 -21.82
N PHE A 3 2.93 -11.39 -21.29
CA PHE A 3 3.53 -11.56 -19.97
C PHE A 3 2.43 -11.33 -18.93
N TYR A 4 1.93 -12.41 -18.32
CA TYR A 4 1.07 -12.29 -17.15
C TYR A 4 1.89 -11.63 -16.04
N ARG A 5 1.55 -10.38 -15.71
CA ARG A 5 2.20 -9.65 -14.60
C ARG A 5 1.54 -10.08 -13.30
N PHE A 6 2.35 -10.54 -12.35
CA PHE A 6 1.83 -11.03 -11.08
C PHE A 6 1.58 -9.86 -10.10
N PRO A 7 0.42 -9.78 -9.42
CA PRO A 7 0.19 -8.79 -8.38
C PRO A 7 0.93 -9.17 -7.10
N VAL A 8 1.82 -8.29 -6.65
CA VAL A 8 2.68 -8.47 -5.47
C VAL A 8 2.27 -7.46 -4.40
N PRO A 9 1.64 -7.89 -3.29
CA PRO A 9 1.29 -6.99 -2.21
C PRO A 9 2.50 -6.61 -1.36
N VAL A 10 2.68 -5.30 -1.15
CA VAL A 10 3.65 -4.75 -0.20
C VAL A 10 2.99 -4.62 1.16
N VAL A 11 3.50 -5.37 2.14
CA VAL A 11 2.85 -5.57 3.43
C VAL A 11 3.75 -5.05 4.56
N ASP A 12 3.13 -4.46 5.58
CA ASP A 12 3.88 -3.90 6.71
C ASP A 12 4.76 -4.95 7.40
N ARG A 13 5.99 -4.55 7.71
CA ARG A 13 7.03 -5.42 8.30
C ARG A 13 6.59 -6.07 9.61
N PHE A 14 5.70 -5.44 10.37
CA PHE A 14 5.17 -5.99 11.61
C PHE A 14 4.44 -7.32 11.38
N LEU A 15 3.71 -7.48 10.28
CA LEU A 15 2.94 -8.70 10.01
C LEU A 15 3.83 -9.93 9.81
N PHE A 16 5.07 -9.73 9.33
CA PHE A 16 6.07 -10.79 9.23
C PHE A 16 6.68 -11.20 10.58
N ARG A 17 6.48 -10.41 11.64
CA ARG A 17 6.90 -10.76 13.01
C ARG A 17 5.86 -11.56 13.76
N VAL A 18 4.62 -11.61 13.26
CA VAL A 18 3.54 -12.40 13.87
C VAL A 18 3.80 -13.89 13.57
N PRO A 19 3.86 -14.76 14.60
CA PRO A 19 4.12 -16.19 14.42
C PRO A 19 3.16 -16.83 13.41
N GLY A 20 3.70 -17.60 12.46
CA GLY A 20 2.94 -18.27 11.39
C GLY A 20 2.54 -17.37 10.22
N LEU A 21 2.18 -16.11 10.47
CA LEU A 21 1.67 -15.18 9.45
C LEU A 21 2.72 -14.82 8.39
N GLY A 22 3.97 -14.59 8.79
CA GLY A 22 5.04 -14.25 7.84
C GLY A 22 5.23 -15.31 6.75
N ARG A 23 5.17 -16.60 7.11
CA ARG A 23 5.31 -17.71 6.16
C ARG A 23 4.09 -17.82 5.22
N LEU A 24 2.89 -17.55 5.73
CA LEU A 24 1.68 -17.48 4.91
C LEU A 24 1.78 -16.34 3.88
N LEU A 25 2.22 -15.16 4.32
CA LEU A 25 2.43 -13.99 3.46
C LEU A 25 3.45 -14.26 2.35
N GLU A 26 4.58 -14.89 2.69
CA GLU A 26 5.59 -15.29 1.69
C GLU A 26 5.03 -16.30 0.67
N THR A 27 4.16 -17.22 1.11
CA THR A 27 3.55 -18.24 0.24
C THR A 27 2.61 -17.60 -0.79
N VAL A 28 1.87 -16.55 -0.41
CA VAL A 28 1.01 -15.80 -1.34
C VAL A 28 1.79 -14.75 -2.16
N GLY A 29 3.11 -14.68 -2.00
CA GLY A 29 3.99 -13.77 -2.76
C GLY A 29 4.04 -12.34 -2.23
N ALA A 30 3.60 -12.09 -0.98
CA ALA A 30 3.71 -10.79 -0.36
C ALA A 30 5.15 -10.46 0.03
N ILE A 31 5.51 -9.18 -0.05
CA ILE A 31 6.85 -8.69 0.29
C ILE A 31 6.81 -7.63 1.40
N LYS A 32 7.92 -7.51 2.14
CA LYS A 32 8.13 -6.43 3.13
C LYS A 32 8.31 -5.06 2.46
N GLY A 33 8.82 -5.05 1.22
CA GLY A 33 8.90 -3.88 0.34
C GLY A 33 9.87 -2.81 0.80
N SER A 34 11.18 -3.10 0.76
CA SER A 34 12.15 -2.00 0.64
C SER A 34 12.01 -1.34 -0.74
N VAL A 35 12.40 -0.07 -0.88
CA VAL A 35 12.34 0.64 -2.16
C VAL A 35 13.06 -0.15 -3.26
N ASP A 36 14.27 -0.65 -2.99
CA ASP A 36 15.05 -1.41 -3.97
C ASP A 36 14.40 -2.75 -4.35
N GLU A 37 13.76 -3.42 -3.40
CA GLU A 37 13.05 -4.68 -3.66
C GLU A 37 11.83 -4.42 -4.54
N CYS A 38 11.08 -3.36 -4.26
CA CYS A 38 9.97 -2.94 -5.10
C CYS A 38 10.44 -2.57 -6.53
N VAL A 39 11.52 -1.82 -6.67
CA VAL A 39 12.08 -1.46 -7.99
C VAL A 39 12.50 -2.71 -8.77
N ALA A 40 13.14 -3.68 -8.11
CA ALA A 40 13.52 -4.97 -8.71
C ALA A 40 12.29 -5.74 -9.22
N HIS A 41 11.19 -5.77 -8.47
CA HIS A 41 9.94 -6.39 -8.91
C HIS A 41 9.35 -5.73 -10.16
N LEU A 42 9.53 -4.42 -10.34
CA LEU A 42 9.00 -3.70 -11.49
C LEU A 42 9.84 -3.84 -12.77
N GLN A 43 11.06 -4.37 -12.67
CA GLN A 43 12.02 -4.48 -13.79
C GLN A 43 12.06 -5.91 -14.36
N PRO A 44 11.58 -6.14 -15.60
CA PRO A 44 11.70 -7.44 -16.25
C PRO A 44 13.15 -7.92 -16.33
N GLY A 45 13.39 -9.20 -16.04
CA GLY A 45 14.74 -9.80 -16.07
C GLY A 45 15.55 -9.64 -14.78
N HIS A 46 15.06 -8.87 -13.80
CA HIS A 46 15.75 -8.72 -12.51
C HIS A 46 15.61 -9.98 -11.65
N ILE A 47 16.69 -10.43 -11.01
CA ILE A 47 16.66 -11.58 -10.08
C ILE A 47 16.22 -11.11 -8.70
N LEU A 48 15.09 -11.60 -8.26
CA LEU A 48 14.50 -11.32 -6.95
C LEU A 48 15.21 -12.12 -5.85
N LYS A 49 15.07 -11.68 -4.59
CA LYS A 49 15.72 -12.33 -3.43
C LYS A 49 15.32 -13.80 -3.24
N ASN A 50 14.17 -14.19 -3.75
CA ASN A 50 13.68 -15.58 -3.70
C ASN A 50 14.17 -16.42 -4.90
N GLY A 51 15.09 -15.90 -5.72
CA GLY A 51 15.66 -16.57 -6.90
C GLY A 51 14.78 -16.53 -8.15
N LYS A 52 13.57 -15.96 -8.08
CA LYS A 52 12.70 -15.80 -9.25
C LYS A 52 13.16 -14.61 -10.10
N VAL A 53 12.94 -14.68 -11.40
CA VAL A 53 13.17 -13.57 -12.32
C VAL A 53 11.87 -12.78 -12.45
N SER A 54 11.93 -11.47 -12.19
CA SER A 54 10.79 -10.57 -12.38
C SER A 54 10.38 -10.54 -13.86
N GLN A 55 9.07 -10.53 -14.10
CA GLN A 55 8.47 -10.34 -15.43
C GLN A 55 8.00 -8.89 -15.65
N GLY A 56 8.35 -7.97 -14.75
CA GLY A 56 7.71 -6.67 -14.61
C GLY A 56 6.38 -6.81 -13.88
N ASP A 57 6.47 -7.15 -12.59
CA ASP A 57 5.31 -7.39 -11.73
C ASP A 57 4.45 -6.13 -11.52
N VAL A 58 3.28 -6.30 -10.91
CA VAL A 58 2.43 -5.18 -10.46
C VAL A 58 2.49 -5.12 -8.95
N LEU A 59 2.90 -3.99 -8.38
CA LEU A 59 2.93 -3.81 -6.93
C LEU A 59 1.59 -3.27 -6.41
N LEU A 60 1.05 -3.89 -5.38
CA LEU A 60 -0.09 -3.36 -4.63
C LEU A 60 0.44 -2.65 -3.38
N ILE A 61 0.31 -1.32 -3.35
CA ILE A 61 0.86 -0.47 -2.28
C ILE A 61 -0.27 0.39 -1.71
N SER A 62 -0.42 0.39 -0.40
CA SER A 62 -1.26 1.37 0.32
C SER A 62 -0.38 2.56 0.77
N PRO A 63 -0.48 3.74 0.15
CA PRO A 63 0.46 4.84 0.42
C PRO A 63 0.43 5.33 1.88
N GLY A 64 -0.76 5.40 2.50
CA GLY A 64 -0.92 5.75 3.91
C GLY A 64 -0.58 4.61 4.88
N GLY A 65 -0.42 3.39 4.37
CA GLY A 65 -0.06 2.19 5.10
C GLY A 65 -0.97 1.91 6.29
N VAL A 66 -0.38 1.33 7.35
CA VAL A 66 -1.09 0.96 8.58
C VAL A 66 -1.77 2.15 9.25
N ARG A 67 -1.19 3.36 9.20
CA ARG A 67 -1.78 4.55 9.83
C ARG A 67 -3.12 4.89 9.19
N GLU A 68 -3.15 5.01 7.86
CA GLU A 68 -4.39 5.26 7.14
C GLU A 68 -5.38 4.11 7.36
N ALA A 69 -4.93 2.86 7.31
CA ALA A 69 -5.76 1.70 7.60
C ALA A 69 -6.37 1.71 9.02
N LEU A 70 -5.74 2.35 10.00
CA LEU A 70 -6.27 2.45 11.37
C LEU A 70 -7.15 3.68 11.59
N PHE A 71 -6.87 4.79 10.90
CA PHE A 71 -7.46 6.08 11.22
C PHE A 71 -8.40 6.66 10.16
N SER A 72 -8.48 6.09 8.95
CA SER A 72 -9.45 6.54 7.94
C SER A 72 -10.89 6.21 8.32
N ASP A 73 -11.81 6.99 7.78
CA ASP A 73 -13.25 6.96 8.05
C ASP A 73 -14.02 7.00 6.73
N GLU A 74 -15.35 7.14 6.82
CA GLU A 74 -16.26 7.23 5.68
C GLU A 74 -16.11 8.50 4.83
N PHE A 75 -15.29 9.49 5.26
CA PHE A 75 -15.05 10.72 4.49
C PHE A 75 -13.85 10.59 3.53
N TYR A 76 -13.26 9.39 3.43
CA TYR A 76 -12.22 9.04 2.45
C TYR A 76 -11.00 9.97 2.43
N THR A 77 -10.71 10.63 3.55
CA THR A 77 -9.58 11.55 3.65
C THR A 77 -8.25 10.82 3.50
N VAL A 78 -7.45 11.29 2.55
CA VAL A 78 -6.08 10.82 2.29
C VAL A 78 -5.16 11.16 3.47
N MET A 79 -4.45 10.15 4.01
CA MET A 79 -3.61 10.26 5.20
C MET A 79 -2.21 9.71 5.00
N TRP A 80 -1.52 10.21 3.97
CA TRP A 80 -0.18 9.77 3.64
C TRP A 80 0.91 10.46 4.46
N GLU A 81 0.64 11.65 5.00
CA GLU A 81 1.60 12.48 5.75
C GLU A 81 2.91 12.61 4.96
N ASN A 82 4.04 12.17 5.54
CA ASN A 82 5.37 12.19 4.91
C ASN A 82 5.74 10.85 4.22
N ARG A 83 4.77 9.93 4.03
CA ARG A 83 5.02 8.66 3.34
C ARG A 83 5.12 8.91 1.83
N ARG A 84 6.34 8.77 1.30
CA ARG A 84 6.68 8.97 -0.12
C ARG A 84 7.32 7.75 -0.77
N GLY A 85 7.28 6.59 -0.11
CA GLY A 85 7.92 5.37 -0.60
C GLY A 85 7.41 4.95 -1.98
N PHE A 86 6.09 4.97 -2.19
CA PHE A 86 5.47 4.62 -3.47
C PHE A 86 5.92 5.55 -4.61
N ALA A 87 5.97 6.86 -4.36
CA ALA A 87 6.43 7.85 -5.33
C ALA A 87 7.92 7.65 -5.66
N ARG A 88 8.75 7.41 -4.63
CA ARG A 88 10.17 7.10 -4.83
C ARG A 88 10.39 5.82 -5.66
N ILE A 89 9.56 4.79 -5.45
CA ILE A 89 9.61 3.55 -6.25
C ILE A 89 9.29 3.85 -7.72
N SER A 90 8.25 4.64 -7.99
CA SER A 90 7.87 5.04 -9.34
C SER A 90 8.98 5.84 -10.03
N LEU A 91 9.55 6.85 -9.36
CA LEU A 91 10.67 7.64 -9.87
C LEU A 91 11.89 6.78 -10.23
N LEU A 92 12.27 5.83 -9.37
CA LEU A 92 13.45 4.98 -9.59
C LEU A 92 13.23 3.90 -10.65
N SER A 93 12.00 3.40 -10.79
CA SER A 93 11.66 2.34 -11.76
C SER A 93 11.19 2.89 -13.11
N GLY A 94 10.85 4.18 -13.18
CA GLY A 94 10.20 4.80 -14.34
C GLY A 94 8.78 4.27 -14.62
N GLN A 95 8.19 3.47 -13.71
CA GLN A 95 6.87 2.87 -13.91
C GLN A 95 5.76 3.79 -13.40
N PRO A 96 4.57 3.78 -14.02
CA PRO A 96 3.45 4.63 -13.61
C PRO A 96 2.80 4.15 -12.31
N ILE A 97 2.13 5.08 -11.64
CA ILE A 97 1.22 4.79 -10.53
C ILE A 97 -0.21 4.81 -11.06
N TYR A 98 -0.96 3.74 -10.83
CA TYR A 98 -2.39 3.70 -11.06
C TYR A 98 -3.11 4.00 -9.73
N PRO A 99 -3.67 5.21 -9.54
CA PRO A 99 -4.39 5.53 -8.31
C PRO A 99 -5.63 4.62 -8.22
N MET A 100 -5.83 4.02 -7.05
CA MET A 100 -6.92 3.10 -6.81
C MET A 100 -7.64 3.47 -5.52
N PHE A 101 -8.97 3.49 -5.59
CA PHE A 101 -9.83 3.78 -4.46
C PHE A 101 -10.98 2.77 -4.41
N THR A 102 -11.38 2.34 -3.21
CA THR A 102 -12.51 1.42 -3.04
C THR A 102 -13.51 2.01 -2.06
N GLU A 103 -14.69 2.38 -2.57
CA GLU A 103 -15.83 2.84 -1.77
C GLU A 103 -16.34 1.72 -0.86
N ASN A 104 -16.87 2.13 0.29
CA ASN A 104 -17.53 1.28 1.27
C ASN A 104 -16.63 0.27 1.99
N ILE A 105 -15.31 0.37 1.82
CA ILE A 105 -14.37 -0.53 2.50
C ILE A 105 -14.40 -0.37 4.02
N ARG A 106 -14.72 0.84 4.52
CA ARG A 106 -14.84 1.14 5.96
C ARG A 106 -16.15 0.66 6.58
N GLU A 107 -17.17 0.48 5.75
CA GLU A 107 -18.47 -0.05 6.10
C GLU A 107 -18.38 -1.56 6.26
N THR A 108 -17.49 -2.20 5.49
CA THR A 108 -17.20 -3.63 5.60
C THR A 108 -16.50 -3.93 6.92
N ILE A 109 -15.45 -3.18 7.28
CA ILE A 109 -14.65 -3.40 8.49
C ILE A 109 -14.61 -2.09 9.28
N ARG A 110 -15.31 -2.07 10.41
CA ARG A 110 -15.35 -0.94 11.33
C ARG A 110 -14.28 -1.11 12.40
N ILE A 111 -13.65 0.00 12.76
CA ILE A 111 -12.69 0.08 13.86
C ILE A 111 -13.40 0.73 15.04
N VAL A 112 -13.29 0.14 16.23
CA VAL A 112 -13.83 0.75 17.45
C VAL A 112 -13.15 2.10 17.68
N GLN A 113 -13.94 3.17 17.63
CA GLN A 113 -13.44 4.55 17.69
C GLN A 113 -13.33 5.12 19.12
N PHE A 114 -13.63 4.33 20.14
CA PHE A 114 -13.55 4.79 21.53
C PHE A 114 -12.11 5.15 21.89
N GLY A 115 -11.88 6.39 22.33
CA GLY A 115 -10.55 6.88 22.70
C GLY A 115 -9.59 7.08 21.53
N LYS A 116 -10.08 7.43 20.32
CA LYS A 116 -9.23 7.63 19.10
C LYS A 116 -7.94 8.41 19.39
N GLY A 117 -8.00 9.49 20.18
CA GLY A 117 -6.84 10.31 20.51
C GLY A 117 -5.77 9.55 21.30
N TRP A 118 -6.20 8.76 22.30
CA TRP A 118 -5.31 7.91 23.08
C TRP A 118 -4.71 6.78 22.25
N TRP A 119 -5.52 6.09 21.43
CA TRP A 119 -5.02 5.06 20.50
C TRP A 119 -4.07 5.62 19.44
N ARG A 120 -4.34 6.82 18.90
CA ARG A 120 -3.44 7.50 17.97
C ARG A 120 -2.11 7.83 18.64
N SER A 121 -2.14 8.41 19.84
CA SER A 121 -0.93 8.73 20.60
C SER A 121 -0.12 7.48 20.94
N LEU A 122 -0.79 6.39 21.36
CA LEU A 122 -0.16 5.11 21.63
C LEU A 122 0.46 4.50 20.37
N TYR A 123 -0.24 4.52 19.24
CA TYR A 123 0.28 4.04 17.95
C TYR A 123 1.48 4.87 17.49
N GLU A 124 1.43 6.20 17.58
CA GLU A 124 2.55 7.05 17.18
C GLU A 124 3.80 6.78 18.01
N ARG A 125 3.62 6.50 19.31
CA ARG A 125 4.70 6.19 20.26
C ARG A 125 5.24 4.76 20.14
N THR A 126 4.38 3.76 19.95
CA THR A 126 4.77 2.34 19.96
C THR A 126 4.91 1.73 18.57
N ARG A 127 4.28 2.33 17.56
CA ARG A 127 4.11 1.80 16.20
C ARG A 127 3.44 0.42 16.15
N LEU A 128 2.79 0.01 17.24
CA LEU A 128 2.02 -1.24 17.30
C LEU A 128 0.59 -0.99 16.82
N PRO A 129 0.09 -1.72 15.81
CA PRO A 129 -1.25 -1.54 15.26
C PRO A 129 -2.31 -2.19 16.16
N LEU A 130 -2.48 -1.68 17.37
CA LEU A 130 -3.53 -2.13 18.28
C LEU A 130 -4.84 -1.45 17.92
N ALA A 131 -5.76 -2.22 17.37
CA ALA A 131 -7.13 -1.79 17.13
C ALA A 131 -8.08 -2.98 17.26
N ILE A 132 -9.29 -2.69 17.75
CA ILE A 132 -10.37 -3.66 17.78
C ILE A 132 -11.19 -3.43 16.51
N PHE A 133 -11.19 -4.43 15.65
CA PHE A 133 -11.95 -4.46 14.41
C PHE A 133 -13.22 -5.29 14.62
N TYR A 134 -14.33 -4.86 14.04
CA TYR A 134 -15.54 -5.66 13.90
C TYR A 134 -16.13 -5.39 12.52
N GLY A 135 -16.74 -6.39 11.91
CA GLY A 135 -17.29 -6.23 10.57
C GLY A 135 -17.30 -7.53 9.77
N TYR A 136 -16.86 -7.41 8.51
CA TYR A 136 -17.22 -8.29 7.40
C TYR A 136 -18.71 -8.18 7.01
N PHE A 137 -19.26 -6.97 7.16
CA PHE A 137 -20.66 -6.72 6.79
C PHE A 137 -20.83 -6.78 5.26
N PRO A 138 -21.95 -7.34 4.78
CA PRO A 138 -22.24 -7.40 3.35
C PRO A 138 -22.63 -6.01 2.86
N VAL A 139 -21.66 -5.28 2.31
CA VAL A 139 -21.85 -3.98 1.68
C VAL A 139 -21.33 -4.00 0.25
N LYS A 140 -21.88 -3.13 -0.59
CA LYS A 140 -21.45 -3.03 -1.98
C LYS A 140 -20.11 -2.32 -2.04
N LEU A 141 -19.05 -3.04 -2.41
CA LEU A 141 -17.75 -2.46 -2.72
C LEU A 141 -17.73 -1.98 -4.17
N ARG A 142 -17.17 -0.79 -4.40
CA ARG A 142 -16.91 -0.28 -5.74
C ARG A 142 -15.49 0.24 -5.82
N THR A 143 -14.69 -0.39 -6.65
CA THR A 143 -13.29 -0.02 -6.88
C THR A 143 -13.18 0.84 -8.14
N TYR A 144 -12.54 1.98 -8.00
CA TYR A 144 -12.18 2.90 -9.07
C TYR A 144 -10.68 2.81 -9.29
N ILE A 145 -10.28 2.72 -10.56
CA ILE A 145 -8.89 2.72 -10.99
C ILE A 145 -8.76 3.90 -11.94
N GLY A 146 -7.92 4.87 -11.56
CA GLY A 146 -7.67 6.04 -12.39
C GLY A 146 -6.62 5.79 -13.46
N ASP A 147 -6.44 6.80 -14.30
CA ASP A 147 -5.43 6.81 -15.36
C ASP A 147 -4.01 6.73 -14.80
N PRO A 148 -3.05 6.14 -15.56
CA PRO A 148 -1.67 6.03 -15.12
C PRO A 148 -1.00 7.41 -14.96
N ILE A 149 -0.36 7.61 -13.82
CA ILE A 149 0.43 8.81 -13.52
C ILE A 149 1.91 8.44 -13.66
N TYR A 150 2.55 8.96 -14.70
CA TYR A 150 3.98 8.74 -14.94
C TYR A 150 4.84 9.75 -14.17
N PRO A 151 6.02 9.33 -13.67
CA PRO A 151 7.01 10.23 -13.12
C PRO A 151 7.53 11.20 -14.20
N LEU A 152 7.67 12.47 -13.86
CA LEU A 152 8.26 13.48 -14.74
C LEU A 152 9.78 13.60 -14.55
N PRO A 153 10.53 14.10 -15.55
CA PRO A 153 11.94 14.40 -15.39
C PRO A 153 12.18 15.39 -14.24
N ASN A 154 13.14 15.09 -13.36
CA ASN A 154 13.52 15.89 -12.18
C ASN A 154 12.42 16.08 -11.12
N GLU A 155 11.33 15.34 -11.20
CA GLU A 155 10.26 15.39 -10.20
C GLU A 155 10.71 14.77 -8.87
N THR A 156 10.38 15.46 -7.78
CA THR A 156 10.63 14.97 -6.42
C THR A 156 9.55 13.98 -5.97
N SER A 157 9.86 13.15 -4.97
CA SER A 157 8.87 12.21 -4.44
C SER A 157 7.66 12.90 -3.80
N ASP A 158 7.82 14.12 -3.28
CA ASP A 158 6.73 14.92 -2.71
C ASP A 158 5.80 15.51 -3.78
N GLU A 159 6.37 16.01 -4.88
CA GLU A 159 5.60 16.52 -6.02
C GLU A 159 4.76 15.41 -6.66
N LEU A 160 5.39 14.25 -6.93
CA LEU A 160 4.68 13.11 -7.50
C LEU A 160 3.57 12.62 -6.56
N ALA A 161 3.85 12.51 -5.26
CA ALA A 161 2.82 12.13 -4.30
C ALA A 161 1.67 13.14 -4.24
N SER A 162 1.96 14.43 -4.30
CA SER A 162 0.93 15.47 -4.32
C SER A 162 0.05 15.37 -5.56
N ARG A 163 0.64 15.20 -6.75
CA ARG A 163 -0.12 14.93 -7.99
C ARG A 163 -1.00 13.71 -7.86
N VAL A 164 -0.45 12.60 -7.37
CA VAL A 164 -1.19 11.35 -7.19
C VAL A 164 -2.36 11.53 -6.22
N SER A 165 -2.22 12.32 -5.15
CA SER A 165 -3.29 12.56 -4.17
C SER A 165 -4.53 13.25 -4.74
N ILE A 166 -4.38 14.10 -5.76
CA ILE A 166 -5.51 14.83 -6.39
C ILE A 166 -6.44 13.85 -7.14
N HIS A 167 -5.94 12.67 -7.50
CA HIS A 167 -6.72 11.62 -8.15
C HIS A 167 -7.40 10.65 -7.17
N TYR A 168 -7.30 10.92 -5.86
CA TYR A 168 -8.10 10.25 -4.83
C TYR A 168 -9.32 11.12 -4.53
N TYR A 169 -10.50 10.50 -4.59
CA TYR A 169 -11.80 11.14 -4.41
C TYR A 169 -12.07 11.58 -2.97
#